data_AF-A0A7S3V3S1-F1
#
_entry.id   AF-A0A7S3V3S1-F1
#
_cell.length_a   1.000
_cell.length_b   1.000
_cell.length_c   1.000
_cell.angle_alpha   90.00
_cell.angle_beta   90.00
_cell.angle_gamma   90.00
#
_symmetry.space_group_name_H-M   'P 1'
#
loop_
_entity.id
_entity.type
_entity.pdbx_description
1 polymer ?
#
loop_
_entity_poly.entity_id
_entity_poly.type
_entity_poly.pdbx_seq_one_letter_code
_entity_poly.pdbx_strand_id
1 'polypeptide(L)'
;MSNLHKLKDATEMGGYFVCNGIERVIRMLQIPRRNHMMAMLRPSYTNRGPQFSNKAVAIRCVGPDETGATVVLHYLHDGTATVRILIRKSEYFIPVMLLLKALKKPMSSDKEMYTHILRGAHLQGDTFMSDRIELCI
;
A
#
# COMPACT_ATOMS: atom_id res chain seq x y z
N MET A 1 -34.37 15.42 44.73
CA MET A 1 -33.47 14.93 43.67
C MET A 1 -34.27 14.02 42.77
N SER A 2 -34.66 14.51 41.60
CA SER A 2 -35.75 13.99 40.77
C SER A 2 -35.31 12.85 39.84
N ASN A 3 -35.86 11.66 40.10
CA ASN A 3 -36.40 10.67 39.14
C ASN A 3 -35.81 10.62 37.72
N LEU A 4 -34.74 9.85 37.54
CA LEU A 4 -34.50 9.16 36.28
C LEU A 4 -33.73 7.85 36.53
N HIS A 5 -34.43 6.83 37.05
CA HIS A 5 -34.01 5.44 36.81
C HIS A 5 -34.13 5.21 35.31
N LYS A 6 -33.06 5.44 34.56
CA LYS A 6 -32.96 4.91 33.20
C LYS A 6 -33.19 3.41 33.34
N LEU A 7 -34.17 2.86 32.62
CA LEU A 7 -34.48 1.41 32.50
C LEU A 7 -33.34 0.59 31.86
N LYS A 8 -32.10 1.05 32.00
CA LYS A 8 -30.90 0.39 31.53
C LYS A 8 -30.37 -0.48 32.65
N ASP A 9 -29.84 -1.65 32.28
CA ASP A 9 -29.15 -2.52 33.22
C ASP A 9 -27.98 -1.75 33.86
N ALA A 10 -27.79 -1.90 35.17
CA ALA A 10 -26.72 -1.24 35.91
C ALA A 10 -25.33 -1.72 35.44
N THR A 11 -25.26 -2.85 34.75
CA THR A 11 -24.04 -3.47 34.22
C THR A 11 -23.90 -3.36 32.70
N GLU A 12 -24.74 -2.56 32.04
CA GLU A 12 -24.73 -2.40 30.58
C GLU A 12 -23.42 -1.79 30.06
N MET A 13 -22.72 -2.52 29.18
CA MET A 13 -21.41 -2.14 28.64
C MET A 13 -21.51 -1.42 27.28
N GLY A 14 -22.58 -1.62 26.52
CA GLY A 14 -22.75 -1.08 25.18
C GLY A 14 -21.80 -1.67 24.13
N GLY A 15 -21.49 -0.90 23.09
CA GLY A 15 -20.60 -1.34 21.98
C GLY A 15 -21.31 -1.99 20.79
N TYR A 16 -22.64 -1.88 20.73
CA TYR A 16 -23.49 -2.37 19.65
C TYR A 16 -24.45 -1.26 19.19
N PHE A 17 -25.12 -1.50 18.07
CA PHE A 17 -26.14 -0.64 17.47
C PHE A 17 -27.50 -1.30 17.61
N VAL A 18 -28.56 -0.52 17.84
CA VAL A 18 -29.94 -1.03 17.78
C VAL A 18 -30.52 -0.67 16.41
N CYS A 19 -30.86 -1.68 15.61
CA CYS A 19 -31.45 -1.51 14.28
C CYS A 19 -32.82 -2.19 14.27
N ASN A 20 -33.91 -1.41 14.20
CA ASN A 20 -35.29 -1.91 14.22
C ASN A 20 -35.59 -2.85 15.41
N GLY A 21 -35.10 -2.49 16.59
CA GLY A 21 -35.28 -3.30 17.82
C GLY A 21 -34.30 -4.47 17.97
N ILE A 22 -33.36 -4.65 17.05
CA ILE A 22 -32.35 -5.73 17.10
C ILE A 22 -30.97 -5.14 17.41
N GLU A 23 -30.30 -5.68 18.42
CA GLU A 23 -28.92 -5.34 18.76
C GLU A 23 -27.94 -5.98 17.76
N ARG A 24 -27.01 -5.18 17.23
CA ARG A 24 -26.04 -5.58 16.19
C ARG A 24 -24.67 -5.02 16.50
N VAL A 25 -23.63 -5.83 16.33
CA VAL A 25 -22.25 -5.39 16.50
C VAL A 25 -21.49 -5.41 15.18
N ILE A 26 -20.64 -4.40 14.95
CA ILE A 26 -19.68 -4.40 13.84
C ILE A 26 -18.46 -5.18 14.31
N ARG A 27 -18.14 -6.28 13.61
CA ARG A 27 -16.98 -7.11 13.97
C ARG A 27 -15.68 -6.38 13.66
N MET A 28 -14.73 -6.47 14.59
CA MET A 28 -13.36 -6.01 14.35
C MET A 28 -12.69 -6.85 13.26
N LEU A 29 -11.92 -6.20 12.40
CA LEU A 29 -11.20 -6.84 11.30
C LEU A 29 -9.69 -6.70 11.50
N GLN A 30 -8.97 -7.80 11.33
CA GLN A 30 -7.51 -7.79 11.21
C GLN A 30 -7.14 -7.36 9.80
N ILE A 31 -6.41 -6.27 9.68
CA ILE A 31 -5.98 -5.68 8.40
C ILE A 31 -4.48 -5.41 8.40
N PRO A 32 -3.83 -5.30 7.23
CA PRO A 32 -2.43 -4.94 7.12
C PRO A 32 -2.06 -3.69 7.94
N ARG A 33 -0.85 -3.71 8.54
CA ARG A 33 -0.31 -2.60 9.31
C ARG A 33 -0.31 -1.31 8.49
N ARG A 34 -0.81 -0.22 9.08
CA ARG A 34 -0.82 1.11 8.45
C ARG A 34 0.59 1.67 8.27
N ASN A 35 0.80 2.36 7.14
CA ASN A 35 1.99 3.15 6.83
C ASN A 35 3.31 2.37 7.00
N HIS A 36 3.29 1.07 6.68
CA HIS A 36 4.43 0.18 6.77
C HIS A 36 4.59 -0.59 5.45
N MET A 37 5.81 -0.57 4.90
CA MET A 37 6.14 -1.30 3.69
C MET A 37 6.33 -2.77 4.03
N MET A 38 5.62 -3.65 3.33
CA MET A 38 5.75 -5.10 3.47
C MET A 38 6.24 -5.69 2.16
N ALA A 39 7.43 -6.29 2.20
CA ALA A 39 7.92 -7.13 1.12
C ALA A 39 7.15 -8.46 1.14
N MET A 40 6.68 -8.90 -0.03
CA MET A 40 5.85 -10.08 -0.17
C MET A 40 6.30 -10.94 -1.33
N LEU A 41 6.27 -12.26 -1.09
CA LEU A 41 6.41 -13.30 -2.09
C LEU A 41 5.07 -14.02 -2.20
N ARG A 42 4.35 -13.82 -3.31
CA ARG A 42 3.03 -14.44 -3.53
C ARG A 42 2.93 -15.00 -4.94
N PRO A 43 2.69 -16.32 -5.11
CA PRO A 43 2.49 -16.91 -6.42
C PRO A 43 1.35 -16.25 -7.20
N SER A 44 0.29 -15.80 -6.53
CA SER A 44 -0.84 -15.15 -7.20
C SER A 44 -0.50 -13.86 -7.96
N TYR A 45 0.66 -13.25 -7.73
CA TYR A 45 1.08 -12.08 -8.53
C TYR A 45 1.46 -12.44 -9.97
N THR A 46 1.93 -13.66 -10.23
CA THR A 46 2.25 -14.11 -11.60
C THR A 46 0.98 -14.24 -12.45
N ASN A 47 -0.19 -14.40 -11.83
CA ASN A 47 -1.47 -14.51 -12.54
C ASN A 47 -1.92 -13.19 -13.18
N ARG A 48 -1.25 -12.07 -12.90
CA ARG A 48 -1.59 -10.75 -13.46
C ARG A 48 -1.09 -10.56 -14.88
N GLY A 49 -0.17 -11.40 -15.34
CA GLY A 49 0.37 -11.36 -16.70
C GLY A 49 1.76 -12.01 -16.77
N PRO A 50 2.24 -12.33 -17.98
CA PRO A 50 3.46 -13.11 -18.18
C PRO A 50 4.73 -12.43 -17.66
N GLN A 51 4.74 -11.10 -17.60
CA GLN A 51 5.90 -10.34 -17.10
C GLN A 51 5.90 -10.19 -15.57
N PHE A 52 4.79 -10.49 -14.88
CA PHE A 52 4.72 -10.31 -13.43
C PHE A 52 5.48 -11.41 -12.69
N SER A 53 6.41 -11.01 -11.82
CA SER A 53 7.04 -11.94 -10.89
C SER A 53 6.17 -12.15 -9.64
N ASN A 54 6.58 -13.11 -8.80
CA ASN A 54 5.98 -13.34 -7.49
C ASN A 54 6.39 -12.31 -6.42
N LYS A 55 7.25 -11.33 -6.76
CA LYS A 55 7.80 -10.34 -5.84
C LYS A 55 7.03 -9.02 -5.92
N ALA A 56 6.59 -8.51 -4.76
CA ALA A 56 6.03 -7.17 -4.66
C ALA A 56 6.27 -6.56 -3.29
N VAL A 57 6.21 -5.22 -3.22
CA VAL A 57 6.14 -4.47 -1.96
C VAL A 57 4.77 -3.81 -1.88
N ALA A 58 4.04 -4.00 -0.78
CA ALA A 58 2.79 -3.28 -0.55
C ALA A 58 2.86 -2.37 0.66
N ILE A 59 2.13 -1.28 0.59
CA ILE A 59 1.92 -0.36 1.69
C ILE A 59 0.44 -0.01 1.77
N ARG A 60 -0.12 -0.06 2.98
CA ARG A 60 -1.45 0.49 3.29
C ARG A 60 -1.25 1.92 3.81
N CYS A 61 -1.44 2.90 2.93
CA CYS A 61 -1.39 4.32 3.27
C CYS A 61 -2.72 4.71 3.93
N VAL A 62 -2.68 5.30 5.12
CA VAL A 62 -3.87 5.72 5.88
C VAL A 62 -3.76 7.20 6.22
N GLY A 63 -4.79 7.96 5.84
CA GLY A 63 -4.89 9.39 6.11
C GLY A 63 -5.37 9.71 7.54
N PRO A 64 -5.39 11.00 7.92
CA PRO A 64 -5.90 11.45 9.23
C PRO A 64 -7.39 11.14 9.46
N ASP A 65 -8.15 10.91 8.39
CA ASP A 65 -9.56 10.53 8.39
C ASP A 65 -9.78 9.00 8.49
N GLU A 66 -8.71 8.24 8.74
CA GLU A 66 -8.66 6.77 8.78
C GLU A 66 -9.05 6.06 7.47
N THR A 67 -9.23 6.81 6.38
CA THR A 67 -9.39 6.25 5.04
C THR A 67 -8.07 5.64 4.58
N GLY A 68 -8.12 4.36 4.20
CA GLY A 68 -6.94 3.60 3.78
C GLY A 68 -6.94 3.27 2.29
N ALA A 69 -5.79 3.44 1.64
CA ALA A 69 -5.53 2.97 0.28
C ALA A 69 -4.32 2.04 0.26
N THR A 70 -4.40 0.94 -0.50
CA THR A 70 -3.28 0.01 -0.66
C THR A 70 -2.59 0.24 -1.99
N VAL A 71 -1.31 0.60 -1.93
CA VAL A 71 -0.43 0.74 -3.09
C VAL A 71 0.50 -0.48 -3.14
N VAL A 72 0.72 -1.04 -4.33
CA VAL A 72 1.58 -2.22 -4.51
C VAL A 72 2.57 -1.94 -5.63
N LEU A 73 3.86 -2.10 -5.36
CA LEU A 73 4.93 -2.09 -6.35
C LEU A 73 5.24 -3.53 -6.77
N HIS A 74 4.99 -3.87 -8.02
CA HIS A 74 5.28 -5.17 -8.60
C HIS A 74 6.64 -5.15 -9.30
N TYR A 75 7.46 -6.16 -9.04
CA TYR A 75 8.67 -6.41 -9.81
C TYR A 75 8.35 -7.30 -11.02
N LEU A 76 8.86 -6.93 -12.19
CA LEU A 76 8.64 -7.65 -13.43
C LEU A 76 9.87 -8.47 -13.83
N HIS A 77 9.66 -9.50 -14.64
CA HIS A 77 10.71 -10.43 -15.08
C HIS A 77 11.73 -9.77 -16.01
N ASP A 78 11.33 -8.73 -16.74
CA ASP A 78 12.22 -7.88 -17.55
C ASP A 78 13.16 -6.99 -16.70
N GLY A 79 12.97 -6.96 -15.37
CA GLY A 79 13.76 -6.16 -14.45
C GLY A 79 13.16 -4.80 -14.12
N THR A 80 12.04 -4.43 -14.74
CA THR A 80 11.32 -3.19 -14.47
C THR A 80 10.37 -3.32 -13.27
N ALA A 81 9.73 -2.22 -12.88
CA ALA A 81 8.74 -2.23 -11.82
C ALA A 81 7.53 -1.33 -12.12
N THR A 82 6.34 -1.80 -11.72
CA THR A 82 5.07 -1.11 -11.93
C THR A 82 4.31 -0.91 -10.63
N VAL A 83 3.77 0.28 -10.45
CA VAL A 83 2.94 0.65 -9.30
C VAL A 83 1.48 0.41 -9.63
N ARG A 84 0.83 -0.41 -8.81
CA ARG A 84 -0.60 -0.68 -8.84
C ARG A 84 -1.31 0.17 -7.80
N ILE A 85 -2.30 0.94 -8.26
CA ILE A 85 -3.26 1.68 -7.42
C ILE A 85 -4.69 1.22 -7.72
N LEU A 86 -5.58 1.34 -6.72
CA LEU A 86 -6.99 1.03 -6.84
C LEU A 86 -7.81 2.31 -6.70
N ILE A 87 -8.56 2.70 -7.73
CA ILE A 87 -9.44 3.87 -7.71
C ILE A 87 -10.82 3.41 -8.15
N ARG A 88 -11.85 3.67 -7.32
CA ARG A 88 -13.26 3.33 -7.63
C ARG A 88 -13.45 1.88 -8.14
N LYS A 89 -12.81 0.92 -7.47
CA LYS A 89 -12.80 -0.53 -7.80
C LYS A 89 -12.09 -0.91 -9.11
N SER A 90 -11.44 0.03 -9.78
CA SER A 90 -10.60 -0.23 -10.96
C SER A 90 -9.12 -0.19 -10.58
N GLU A 91 -8.37 -1.15 -11.09
CA GLU A 91 -6.92 -1.20 -10.92
C GLU A 91 -6.21 -0.45 -12.04
N TYR A 92 -5.20 0.32 -11.69
CA TYR A 92 -4.33 1.05 -12.62
C TYR A 92 -2.88 0.68 -12.36
N PHE A 93 -2.13 0.45 -13.43
CA PHE A 93 -0.70 0.11 -13.39
C PHE A 93 0.08 1.23 -14.06
N ILE A 94 1.05 1.78 -13.33
CA ILE A 94 1.83 2.94 -13.75
C ILE A 94 3.31 2.57 -13.62
N PRO A 95 4.14 2.77 -14.66
CA PRO A 95 5.58 2.58 -14.53
C PRO A 95 6.14 3.40 -13.36
N VAL A 96 6.99 2.79 -12.53
CA VAL A 96 7.48 3.43 -11.30
C VAL A 96 8.21 4.75 -11.57
N MET A 97 9.02 4.79 -12.64
CA MET A 97 9.80 5.98 -12.97
C MET A 97 8.93 7.14 -13.46
N LEU A 98 7.84 6.85 -14.17
CA LEU A 98 6.85 7.86 -14.56
C LEU A 98 6.21 8.49 -13.31
N LEU A 99 5.84 7.66 -12.33
CA LEU A 99 5.25 8.14 -11.08
C LEU A 99 6.24 8.98 -10.27
N LEU A 100 7.50 8.56 -10.16
CA LEU A 100 8.54 9.31 -9.45
C LEU A 100 8.81 10.68 -10.10
N LYS A 101 8.93 10.72 -11.43
CA LYS A 101 9.09 11.97 -12.20
C LYS A 101 7.91 12.93 -11.99
N ALA A 102 6.69 12.41 -11.85
CA ALA A 102 5.49 13.22 -11.63
C ALA A 102 5.36 13.76 -10.19
N LEU A 103 5.84 13.01 -9.19
CA LEU A 103 5.66 13.37 -7.77
C LEU A 103 6.74 14.31 -7.23
N LYS A 104 7.99 14.21 -7.71
CA LYS A 104 9.07 15.07 -7.23
C LYS A 104 9.10 16.38 -8.03
N LYS A 105 8.95 17.51 -7.32
CA LYS A 105 9.05 18.87 -7.87
C LYS A 105 10.33 19.55 -7.37
N PRO A 106 11.12 20.23 -8.23
CA PRO A 106 11.03 20.25 -9.70
C PRO A 106 11.37 18.88 -10.31
N MET A 107 11.11 18.72 -11.63
CA MET A 107 11.32 17.47 -12.36
C MET A 107 12.73 16.91 -12.10
N SER A 108 12.79 15.68 -11.58
CA SER A 108 14.07 15.04 -11.26
C SER A 108 14.76 14.55 -12.52
N SER A 109 16.06 14.82 -12.65
CA SER A 109 16.87 14.22 -13.71
C SER A 109 17.03 12.73 -13.47
N ASP A 110 17.11 11.96 -14.55
CA ASP A 110 17.37 10.52 -14.52
C ASP A 110 18.63 10.17 -13.71
N LYS A 111 19.69 10.98 -13.84
CA LYS A 111 20.93 10.84 -13.05
C LYS A 111 20.67 10.98 -11.55
N GLU A 112 19.81 11.91 -11.16
CA GLU A 112 19.49 12.16 -9.76
C GLU A 112 18.73 10.97 -9.16
N MET A 113 17.72 10.47 -9.87
CA MET A 113 16.97 9.28 -9.46
C MET A 113 17.87 8.05 -9.38
N TYR A 114 18.68 7.80 -10.41
CA TYR A 114 19.64 6.71 -10.43
C TYR A 114 20.55 6.74 -9.20
N THR A 115 21.15 7.89 -8.91
CA THR A 115 22.04 8.08 -7.76
C THR A 115 21.32 7.83 -6.43
N HIS A 116 20.08 8.33 -6.28
CA HIS A 116 19.29 8.16 -5.06
C HIS A 116 18.81 6.72 -4.82
N ILE A 117 18.48 5.98 -5.88
CA ILE A 117 18.02 4.60 -5.75
C ILE A 117 19.22 3.68 -5.46
N LEU A 118 20.33 3.89 -6.18
CA LEU A 118 21.52 3.04 -6.07
C LEU A 118 22.27 3.24 -4.75
N ARG A 119 22.21 4.43 -4.13
CA ARG A 119 22.84 4.76 -2.82
C ARG A 119 24.32 4.33 -2.70
N GLY A 120 25.05 4.34 -3.81
CA GLY A 120 26.45 3.91 -3.85
C GLY A 120 26.68 2.39 -3.82
N ALA A 121 25.66 1.56 -4.03
CA ALA A 121 25.80 0.09 -4.08
C ALA A 121 26.82 -0.38 -5.13
N HIS A 122 26.91 0.31 -6.27
CA HIS A 122 27.92 0.04 -7.30
C HIS A 122 29.37 0.23 -6.80
N LEU A 123 29.60 1.10 -5.82
CA LEU A 123 30.93 1.33 -5.23
C LEU A 123 31.39 0.13 -4.39
N GLN A 124 30.46 -0.74 -4.00
CA GLN A 124 30.73 -1.97 -3.25
C GLN A 124 30.86 -3.19 -4.17
N GLY A 125 30.88 -2.99 -5.50
CA GLY A 125 30.99 -4.05 -6.50
C GLY A 125 29.67 -4.70 -6.90
N ASP A 126 28.52 -4.22 -6.41
CA ASP A 126 27.20 -4.72 -6.81
C ASP A 126 26.71 -3.99 -8.08
N THR A 127 27.04 -4.55 -9.24
CA THR A 127 26.57 -4.06 -10.55
C THR A 127 25.14 -4.48 -10.86
N PHE A 128 24.62 -5.52 -10.19
CA PHE A 128 23.29 -6.06 -10.49
C PHE A 128 22.19 -5.01 -10.32
N MET A 129 22.27 -4.22 -9.24
CA MET A 129 21.29 -3.15 -8.99
C MET A 129 21.42 -2.00 -10.00
N SER A 130 22.65 -1.69 -10.44
CA SER A 130 22.90 -0.66 -11.46
C SER A 130 22.20 -1.00 -12.77
N ASP A 131 22.45 -2.20 -13.29
CA ASP A 131 21.92 -2.66 -14.57
C ASP A 131 20.38 -2.63 -14.58
N ARG A 132 19.74 -2.96 -13.45
CA ARG A 132 18.28 -2.95 -13.33
C ARG A 132 17.68 -1.55 -13.28
N ILE A 133 18.36 -0.61 -12.63
CA ILE A 133 17.89 0.78 -12.59
C ILE A 133 18.02 1.40 -13.98
N GLU A 134 19.10 1.12 -14.71
CA GLU A 134 19.30 1.60 -16.09
C GLU A 134 18.18 1.11 -17.04
N LEU A 135 17.70 -0.12 -16.88
CA LEU A 135 16.56 -0.63 -17.65
C LEU A 135 15.23 0.10 -17.38
N CYS A 136 15.10 0.79 -16.26
CA CYS A 136 13.87 1.46 -15.86
C CYS A 136 13.79 2.92 -16.31
N ILE A 137 14.93 3.54 -16.64
CA ILE A 137 15.09 4.99 -16.82
C ILE A 137 14.75 5.43 -18.25
#